data_AF-A0A964HAM8-F1
#
_entry.id   AF-A0A964HAM8-F1
#
_cell.length_a   1.000
_cell.length_b   1.000
_cell.length_c   1.000
_cell.angle_alpha   90.00
_cell.angle_beta   90.00
_cell.angle_gamma   90.00
#
_symmetry.space_group_name_H-M   'P 1'
#
loop_
_entity.id
_entity.type
_entity.pdbx_description
1 polymer ?
#
loop_
_entity_poly.entity_id
_entity_poly.type
_entity_poly.pdbx_seq_one_letter_code
_entity_poly.pdbx_strand_id
1 'polypeptide(L)' 'MKETFDHGGTVFAVARHLGVSPDDILDFSASINPLGPPAGVRGAVTSAFDRLVHYPDSTAAELREAIA' A
#
# COMPACT_ATOMS: atom_id res chain seq x y z
N MET A 1 -20.06 -8.18 -17.99
CA MET A 1 -19.47 -9.22 -17.13
C MET A 1 -19.38 -8.65 -15.73
N LYS A 2 -19.86 -9.38 -14.71
CA LYS A 2 -19.55 -9.01 -13.31
C LYS A 2 -18.07 -9.30 -13.12
N GLU A 3 -17.24 -8.28 -12.93
CA GLU A 3 -15.89 -8.51 -12.42
C GLU A 3 -16.02 -9.13 -11.03
N THR A 4 -15.53 -10.36 -10.89
CA THR A 4 -15.39 -11.02 -9.59
C THR A 4 -14.04 -10.61 -9.03
N PHE A 5 -14.06 -9.89 -7.91
CA PHE A 5 -12.84 -9.58 -7.16
C PHE A 5 -12.61 -10.67 -6.12
N ASP A 6 -11.44 -11.31 -6.13
CA ASP A 6 -11.08 -12.34 -5.15
C ASP A 6 -10.90 -11.73 -3.74
N HIS A 7 -10.60 -10.43 -3.65
CA HIS A 7 -10.40 -9.65 -2.42
C HIS A 7 -10.95 -8.22 -2.53
N GLY A 8 -11.11 -7.53 -1.41
CA GLY A 8 -11.40 -6.09 -1.36
C GLY A 8 -10.18 -5.21 -1.68
N GLY A 9 -10.33 -3.88 -1.56
CA GLY A 9 -9.27 -2.91 -1.87
C GLY A 9 -9.11 -2.62 -3.37
N THR A 10 -10.11 -2.93 -4.18
CA THR A 10 -10.08 -2.76 -5.65
C THR A 10 -10.58 -1.39 -6.10
N VAL A 11 -10.35 -0.35 -5.29
CA VAL A 11 -10.87 1.01 -5.48
C VAL A 11 -10.61 1.58 -6.88
N PHE A 12 -9.43 1.33 -7.46
CA PHE A 12 -9.10 1.79 -8.82
C PHE A 12 -9.92 1.10 -9.92
N ALA A 13 -10.23 -0.19 -9.77
CA ALA A 13 -11.07 -0.90 -10.73
C ALA A 13 -12.52 -0.43 -10.65
N VAL A 14 -13.03 -0.28 -9.42
CA VAL A 14 -14.36 0.26 -9.15
C VAL A 14 -14.50 1.70 -9.69
N ALA A 15 -13.52 2.56 -9.43
CA ALA A 15 -13.49 3.93 -9.95
C ALA A 15 -13.56 3.97 -11.49
N ARG A 16 -12.78 3.13 -12.18
CA ARG A 16 -12.85 3.00 -13.64
C ARG A 16 -14.22 2.52 -14.13
N HIS A 17 -14.82 1.55 -13.44
CA HIS A 17 -16.13 1.03 -13.81
C HIS A 17 -17.25 2.08 -13.63
N LEU A 18 -17.16 2.88 -12.57
CA LEU A 18 -18.13 3.92 -12.24
C LEU A 18 -17.88 5.25 -12.97
N GLY A 19 -16.70 5.44 -13.56
CA GLY A 19 -16.32 6.69 -14.23
C GLY A 19 -16.08 7.85 -13.26
N VAL A 20 -15.62 7.58 -12.04
CA VAL A 20 -15.35 8.57 -10.98
C VAL A 20 -13.87 8.57 -10.58
N SER A 21 -13.43 9.56 -9.78
CA SER A 21 -12.10 9.50 -9.17
C SER A 21 -12.08 8.41 -8.08
N PRO A 22 -10.97 7.66 -7.90
CA PRO A 22 -10.79 6.82 -6.72
C PRO A 22 -10.96 7.58 -5.40
N ASP A 23 -10.60 8.87 -5.38
CA ASP A 23 -10.70 9.73 -4.20
C ASP A 23 -12.16 10.07 -3.83
N ASP A 24 -13.10 9.88 -4.76
CA ASP A 24 -14.53 10.06 -4.50
C ASP A 24 -15.16 8.82 -3.84
N ILE A 25 -14.38 7.73 -3.67
CA ILE A 25 -14.86 6.46 -3.12
C ILE A 25 -14.43 6.34 -1.66
N LEU A 26 -15.42 6.22 -0.78
CA LEU A 26 -15.20 5.80 0.60
C LEU A 26 -15.08 4.27 0.66
N ASP A 27 -13.85 3.76 0.64
CA ASP A 27 -13.58 2.33 0.54
C ASP A 27 -13.69 1.59 1.88
N PHE A 28 -14.82 0.91 2.09
CA PHE A 28 -15.05 -0.02 3.22
C PHE A 28 -14.69 -1.48 2.90
N SER A 29 -14.14 -1.76 1.72
CA SER A 29 -13.83 -3.13 1.28
C SER A 29 -12.47 -3.63 1.79
N ALA A 30 -11.61 -2.75 2.31
CA ALA A 30 -10.32 -3.10 2.88
C ALA A 30 -10.18 -2.61 4.33
N SER A 31 -9.59 -3.45 5.19
CA SER A 31 -9.35 -3.14 6.60
C SER A 31 -8.03 -2.40 6.80
N ILE A 32 -7.97 -1.13 6.42
CA ILE A 32 -6.78 -0.26 6.56
C ILE A 32 -6.97 0.67 7.76
N ASN A 33 -5.87 1.00 8.46
CA ASN A 33 -5.90 1.99 9.53
C ASN A 33 -6.28 3.39 8.98
N PRO A 34 -7.43 3.98 9.39
CA PRO A 34 -7.90 5.26 8.85
C PRO A 34 -7.02 6.45 9.27
N LEU A 35 -6.12 6.28 10.24
CA LEU A 35 -5.16 7.31 10.66
C LEU A 35 -3.96 7.44 9.72
N GLY A 36 -3.84 6.55 8.73
CA GLY A 36 -2.73 6.51 7.79
C GLY A 36 -1.45 5.93 8.38
N PRO A 37 -0.30 6.09 7.68
CA PRO A 37 0.99 5.55 8.10
C PRO A 37 1.50 6.20 9.41
N PRO A 38 2.25 5.47 10.25
CA PRO A 38 2.93 6.06 11.41
C PRO A 38 3.87 7.22 11.00
N ALA A 39 4.00 8.23 11.86
CA ALA A 39 4.68 9.50 11.55
C ALA A 39 6.13 9.32 11.03
N GLY A 40 6.87 8.31 11.50
CA GLY A 40 8.25 8.06 11.07
C GLY A 40 8.39 7.41 9.69
N VAL A 41 7.33 6.78 9.17
CA VAL A 41 7.41 5.97 7.93
C VAL A 41 7.77 6.84 6.73
N ARG A 42 7.16 8.03 6.59
CA ARG A 42 7.45 8.92 5.46
C ARG A 42 8.92 9.34 5.43
N GLY A 43 9.49 9.64 6.60
CA GLY A 43 10.89 10.02 6.74
C GLY A 43 11.83 8.87 6.35
N ALA A 44 11.58 7.68 6.89
CA ALA A 44 12.37 6.49 6.61
C ALA A 44 12.34 6.08 5.13
N VAL A 45 11.18 6.17 4.47
CA VAL A 45 11.06 5.89 3.03
C VAL A 45 11.81 6.94 2.20
N THR A 46 11.65 8.22 2.53
CA THR A 46 12.32 9.31 1.80
C THR A 46 13.84 9.22 1.92
N SER A 47 14.36 8.91 3.12
CA SER A 47 15.82 8.78 3.31
C SER A 47 16.41 7.53 2.65
N ALA A 48 15.59 6.50 2.39
CA ALA A 48 16.02 5.28 1.72
C ALA A 48 15.81 5.30 0.20
N PHE A 49 15.21 6.35 -0.37
CA PHE A 49 14.76 6.38 -1.76
C PHE A 49 15.87 6.07 -2.78
N ASP A 50 17.06 6.62 -2.57
CA ASP A 50 18.19 6.41 -3.48
C ASP A 50 18.72 4.96 -3.46
N ARG A 51 18.35 4.15 -2.45
CA ARG A 51 18.72 2.73 -2.38
C ARG A 51 17.91 1.85 -3.34
N LEU A 52 16.83 2.36 -3.94
CA LEU A 52 15.97 1.61 -4.86
C LEU A 52 16.68 1.10 -6.13
N VAL A 53 17.88 1.61 -6.42
CA VAL A 53 18.75 1.10 -7.49
C VAL A 53 19.28 -0.32 -7.23
N HIS A 54 19.19 -0.78 -5.98
CA HIS A 54 19.61 -2.11 -5.57
C HIS A 54 18.40 -3.00 -5.31
N TYR A 55 18.55 -4.29 -5.62
CA TYR A 55 17.66 -5.30 -5.06
C TYR A 55 17.73 -5.30 -3.53
N PRO A 56 16.62 -5.61 -2.83
CA PRO A 56 16.64 -5.74 -1.38
C PRO A 56 17.59 -6.87 -0.94
N ASP A 57 18.04 -6.80 0.31
CA ASP A 57 18.75 -7.92 0.92
C ASP A 57 17.86 -9.17 0.91
N SER A 58 18.31 -10.21 0.19
CA SER A 58 17.61 -11.49 0.04
C SER A 58 17.31 -12.20 1.37
N THR A 59 18.05 -11.88 2.43
CA THR A 59 17.87 -12.48 3.76
C THR A 59 17.02 -11.61 4.69
N ALA A 60 16.81 -10.35 4.33
CA ALA A 60 16.17 -9.33 5.16
C ALA A 60 16.77 -9.27 6.58
N ALA A 61 18.10 -9.28 6.70
CA ALA A 61 18.81 -9.42 7.97
C ALA A 61 18.41 -8.33 8.99
N GLU A 62 18.49 -7.06 8.60
CA GLU A 62 18.13 -5.92 9.46
C GLU A 62 16.65 -5.97 9.90
N LEU A 63 15.74 -6.38 9.00
CA LEU A 63 14.33 -6.49 9.33
C LEU A 63 14.08 -7.60 10.35
N ARG A 64 14.73 -8.76 10.19
CA ARG A 64 14.59 -9.89 11.11
C ARG A 64 15.09 -9.53 12.50
N GLU A 65 16.22 -8.82 12.60
CA GLU A 65 16.74 -8.34 13.88
C GLU A 65 15.78 -7.36 14.56
N ALA A 66 15.18 -6.43 13.81
CA ALA A 66 14.26 -5.43 14.35
C ALA A 66 12.93 -5.99 14.87
N ILE A 67 12.51 -7.19 14.44
CA ILE A 67 11.23 -7.82 14.80
C ILE A 67 11.36 -9.09 15.64
N ALA A 68 12.59 -9.52 15.95
CA ALA A 68 12.88 -10.69 16.79
C ALA A 68 12.58 -10.41 18.27
#